data_AF-A0A9W8WPK9-F1
#
_entry.id   AF-A0A9W8WPK9-F1
#
_cell.length_a   1.000
_cell.length_b   1.000
_cell.length_c   1.000
_cell.angle_alpha   90.00
_cell.angle_beta   90.00
_cell.angle_gamma   90.00
#
_symmetry.space_group_name_H-M   'P 1'
#
loop_
_entity.id
_entity.type
_entity.pdbx_description
1 polymer ?
#
loop_
_entity_poly.entity_id
_entity_poly.type
_entity_poly.pdbx_seq_one_letter_code
_entity_poly.pdbx_strand_id
1 'polypeptide(L)'
;DDPLSDDDTPLLPTQNPATAPPAPAPANPRAEFGSLYSRFCLLLIVTFFVSIQFATARTLYRRVYFSLLSLVYLSFWIPQIFRNVQRNCGRALRWDYVIGTSVTRLVPLSYFYLKQDNVLFASTDGRVFAVLAGWVWVQILALVSQNVLGPRFFVREGWAPPAYDYHPILRADEEGALLPLNATSSDGAIVGGEEGSKSAGEAKDKGKKIFDCSICANVIEVPVVPAGADESTVAGIGGTGMLLQRRMYMVTPCRHIFHANCLEGWMRYRLICPNCREALPPL
;
A
#
# COMPACT_ATOMS: atom_id res chain seq x y z
N ASP A 1 -23.73 -51.35 -64.10
CA ASP A 1 -24.06 -51.80 -62.74
C ASP A 1 -23.22 -51.02 -61.73
N ASP A 2 -23.69 -49.80 -61.42
CA ASP A 2 -23.25 -48.98 -60.29
C ASP A 2 -24.37 -49.01 -59.25
N PRO A 3 -24.11 -49.34 -57.97
CA PRO A 3 -25.09 -49.15 -56.92
C PRO A 3 -24.77 -47.94 -56.03
N LEU A 4 -25.82 -47.16 -55.84
CA LEU A 4 -26.01 -45.98 -54.99
C LEU A 4 -25.68 -46.21 -53.51
N SER A 5 -25.26 -45.16 -52.81
CA SER A 5 -25.92 -44.74 -51.57
C SER A 5 -25.63 -43.27 -51.25
N ASP A 6 -26.73 -42.55 -51.04
CA ASP A 6 -26.86 -41.16 -50.66
C ASP A 6 -26.25 -40.87 -49.27
N ASP A 7 -25.69 -39.67 -49.09
CA ASP A 7 -25.67 -39.04 -47.78
C ASP A 7 -25.80 -37.51 -47.92
N ASP A 8 -27.05 -37.06 -47.85
CA ASP A 8 -27.48 -35.68 -47.67
C ASP A 8 -26.94 -35.14 -46.34
N THR A 9 -25.88 -34.33 -46.37
CA THR A 9 -25.44 -33.56 -45.20
C THR A 9 -25.94 -32.11 -45.27
N PRO A 10 -26.71 -31.62 -44.28
CA PRO A 10 -27.28 -30.27 -44.31
C PRO A 10 -26.19 -29.19 -44.23
N LEU A 11 -26.24 -28.21 -45.14
CA LEU A 11 -25.45 -26.99 -45.09
C LEU A 11 -25.80 -26.18 -43.81
N LEU A 12 -24.91 -26.21 -42.82
CA LEU A 12 -24.97 -25.31 -41.67
C LEU A 12 -24.76 -23.86 -42.15
N PRO A 13 -25.57 -22.89 -41.69
CA PRO A 13 -25.41 -21.49 -42.07
C PRO A 13 -24.12 -20.92 -41.46
N THR A 14 -23.23 -20.44 -42.32
CA THR A 14 -22.01 -19.71 -41.95
C THR A 14 -22.41 -18.43 -41.21
N GLN A 15 -22.24 -18.40 -39.88
CA GLN A 15 -22.33 -17.16 -39.12
C GLN A 15 -21.14 -16.27 -39.47
N ASN A 16 -21.41 -15.09 -40.04
CA ASN A 16 -20.42 -14.02 -40.14
C ASN A 16 -19.89 -13.69 -38.73
N PRO A 17 -18.57 -13.54 -38.53
CA PRO A 17 -18.05 -13.08 -37.25
C PRO A 17 -18.59 -11.66 -37.01
N ALA A 18 -19.37 -11.51 -35.94
CA ALA A 18 -19.82 -10.22 -35.46
C ALA A 18 -18.60 -9.33 -35.19
N THR A 19 -18.50 -8.20 -35.88
CA THR A 19 -17.51 -7.16 -35.61
C THR A 19 -17.66 -6.71 -34.16
N ALA A 20 -16.74 -7.16 -33.30
CA ALA A 20 -16.62 -6.64 -31.95
C ALA A 20 -16.41 -5.11 -32.02
N PRO A 21 -17.03 -4.32 -31.14
CA PRO A 21 -16.79 -2.88 -31.10
C PRO A 21 -15.27 -2.63 -30.94
N PRO A 22 -14.70 -1.64 -31.65
CA PRO A 22 -13.28 -1.36 -31.57
C PRO A 22 -12.91 -1.06 -30.11
N ALA A 23 -11.95 -1.83 -29.58
CA ALA A 23 -11.34 -1.54 -28.29
C ALA A 23 -10.82 -0.09 -28.31
N PRO A 24 -11.03 0.70 -27.24
CA PRO A 24 -10.57 2.08 -27.20
C PRO A 24 -9.06 2.12 -27.45
N ALA A 25 -8.64 2.90 -28.45
CA ALA A 25 -7.24 3.07 -28.78
C ALA A 25 -6.46 3.54 -27.53
N PRO A 26 -5.25 3.01 -27.29
CA PRO A 26 -4.46 3.40 -26.12
C PRO A 26 -4.19 4.91 -26.17
N ALA A 27 -4.52 5.60 -25.07
CA ALA A 27 -4.33 7.04 -24.96
C ALA A 27 -2.88 7.42 -25.28
N ASN A 28 -2.68 8.42 -26.15
CA ASN A 28 -1.34 8.84 -26.55
C ASN A 28 -0.68 9.59 -25.38
N PRO A 29 0.36 9.03 -24.73
CA PRO A 29 0.95 9.62 -23.54
C PRO A 29 1.46 11.04 -23.79
N ARG A 30 1.92 11.35 -25.01
CA ARG A 30 2.38 12.69 -25.37
C ARG A 30 1.26 13.74 -25.32
N ALA A 31 0.05 13.37 -25.75
CA ALA A 31 -1.11 14.26 -25.70
C ALA A 31 -1.56 14.51 -24.26
N GLU A 32 -1.52 13.48 -23.40
CA GLU A 32 -1.80 13.62 -21.97
C GLU A 32 -0.80 14.55 -21.28
N PHE A 33 0.51 14.35 -21.52
CA PHE A 33 1.55 15.23 -21.00
C PHE A 33 1.38 16.68 -21.49
N GLY A 34 1.04 16.90 -22.76
CA GLY A 34 0.78 18.23 -23.31
C GLY A 34 -0.41 18.93 -22.64
N SER A 35 -1.50 18.19 -22.38
CA SER A 35 -2.67 18.74 -21.67
C SER A 35 -2.33 19.13 -20.24
N LEU A 36 -1.58 18.30 -19.51
CA LEU A 36 -1.13 18.62 -18.15
C LEU A 36 -0.22 19.84 -18.11
N TYR A 37 0.73 19.93 -19.06
CA TYR A 37 1.66 21.05 -19.15
C TYR A 37 0.96 22.38 -19.44
N SER A 38 0.06 22.40 -20.43
CA SER A 38 -0.72 23.61 -20.77
C SER A 38 -1.58 24.10 -19.61
N ARG A 39 -2.26 23.20 -18.88
CA ARG A 39 -3.01 23.54 -17.66
C ARG A 39 -2.12 24.12 -16.57
N PHE A 40 -0.94 23.52 -16.38
CA PHE A 40 0.04 24.01 -15.42
C PHE A 40 0.53 25.43 -15.76
N CYS A 41 0.90 25.68 -17.02
CA CYS A 41 1.33 26.99 -17.48
C CYS A 41 0.22 28.05 -17.31
N LEU A 42 -1.02 27.72 -17.67
CA LEU A 42 -2.16 28.62 -17.47
C LEU A 42 -2.38 28.95 -15.98
N LEU A 43 -2.27 27.94 -15.10
CA LEU A 43 -2.36 28.16 -13.66
C LEU A 43 -1.27 29.11 -13.18
N LEU A 44 -0.02 28.92 -13.61
CA LEU A 44 1.08 29.83 -13.27
C LEU A 44 0.80 31.28 -13.71
N ILE A 45 0.34 31.46 -14.95
CA ILE A 45 0.00 32.78 -15.48
C ILE A 45 -1.10 33.44 -14.65
N VAL A 46 -2.18 32.71 -14.36
CA VAL A 46 -3.29 33.22 -13.53
C VAL A 46 -2.80 33.58 -12.12
N THR A 47 -2.03 32.70 -11.48
CA THR A 47 -1.48 32.97 -10.13
C THR A 47 -0.56 34.19 -10.12
N PHE A 48 0.21 34.42 -11.17
CA PHE A 48 1.07 35.59 -11.31
C PHE A 48 0.25 36.89 -11.38
N PHE A 49 -0.76 36.95 -12.26
CA PHE A 49 -1.64 38.12 -12.36
C PHE A 49 -2.40 38.39 -11.06
N VAL A 50 -2.95 37.35 -10.44
CA VAL A 50 -3.63 37.46 -9.14
C VAL A 50 -2.66 37.98 -8.06
N SER A 51 -1.43 37.48 -8.04
CA SER A 51 -0.41 37.93 -7.07
C SER A 51 -0.09 39.41 -7.21
N ILE A 52 0.00 39.93 -8.44
CA ILE A 52 0.22 41.36 -8.70
C ILE A 52 -0.94 42.19 -8.15
N GLN A 53 -2.18 41.78 -8.39
CA GLN A 53 -3.36 42.51 -7.92
C GLN A 53 -3.44 42.57 -6.39
N PHE A 54 -3.10 41.48 -5.70
CA PHE A 54 -3.06 41.47 -4.24
C PHE A 54 -1.82 42.16 -3.66
N ALA A 55 -0.73 42.28 -4.42
CA ALA A 55 0.45 43.04 -4.01
C ALA A 55 0.19 44.55 -3.94
N THR A 56 -0.67 45.07 -4.82
CA THR A 56 -1.08 46.49 -4.86
C THR A 56 -2.31 46.80 -4.00
N ALA A 57 -3.02 45.77 -3.52
CA ALA A 57 -4.18 45.92 -2.63
C ALA A 57 -3.80 46.42 -1.22
N ARG A 58 -4.82 46.74 -0.40
CA ARG A 58 -4.61 47.19 1.00
C ARG A 58 -3.78 46.17 1.79
N THR A 59 -3.01 46.69 2.75
CA THR A 59 -2.03 45.93 3.56
C THR A 59 -2.58 44.66 4.20
N LEU A 60 -3.87 44.65 4.62
CA LEU A 60 -4.53 43.47 5.19
C LEU A 60 -4.70 42.35 4.16
N TYR A 61 -5.30 42.64 3.01
CA TYR A 61 -5.52 41.66 1.93
C TYR A 61 -4.19 41.10 1.42
N ARG A 62 -3.19 41.98 1.26
CA ARG A 62 -1.84 41.59 0.87
C ARG A 62 -1.24 40.56 1.84
N ARG A 63 -1.28 40.84 3.16
CA ARG A 63 -0.75 39.93 4.19
C ARG A 63 -1.47 38.59 4.19
N VAL A 64 -2.79 38.58 4.14
CA VAL A 64 -3.59 37.34 4.12
C VAL A 64 -3.29 36.53 2.87
N TYR A 65 -3.28 37.16 1.69
CA TYR A 65 -3.02 36.49 0.43
C TYR A 65 -1.65 35.81 0.40
N PHE A 66 -0.57 36.53 0.72
CA PHE A 66 0.78 35.96 0.69
C PHE A 66 1.00 34.91 1.78
N SER A 67 0.33 35.04 2.94
CA SER A 67 0.36 34.02 3.99
C SER A 67 -0.32 32.73 3.53
N LEU A 68 -1.50 32.83 2.90
CA LEU A 68 -2.22 31.69 2.35
C LEU A 68 -1.45 31.04 1.19
N LEU A 69 -0.88 31.84 0.29
CA LEU A 69 -0.06 31.33 -0.82
C LEU A 69 1.17 30.58 -0.30
N SER A 70 1.83 31.10 0.73
CA SER A 70 2.96 30.44 1.40
C SER A 70 2.54 29.15 2.10
N LEU A 71 1.36 29.13 2.74
CA LEU A 71 0.81 27.95 3.39
C LEU A 71 0.49 26.85 2.36
N VAL A 72 -0.15 27.20 1.23
CA VAL A 72 -0.43 26.26 0.14
C VAL A 72 0.87 25.72 -0.45
N TYR A 73 1.87 26.58 -0.70
CA TYR A 73 3.19 26.15 -1.18
C TYR A 73 3.87 25.17 -0.22
N LEU A 74 3.81 25.43 1.09
CA LEU A 74 4.39 24.57 2.12
C LEU A 74 3.55 23.34 2.46
N SER A 75 2.36 23.19 1.89
CA SER A 75 1.47 22.04 2.06
C SER A 75 1.79 20.86 1.13
N PHE A 76 3.02 20.79 0.64
CA PHE A 76 3.44 19.84 -0.40
C PHE A 76 3.51 18.37 0.10
N TRP A 77 3.49 18.12 1.41
CA TRP A 77 3.40 16.75 1.94
C TRP A 77 1.96 16.22 2.00
N ILE A 78 0.94 17.09 1.98
CA ILE A 78 -0.47 16.65 2.09
C ILE A 78 -0.86 15.64 1.00
N PRO A 79 -0.55 15.86 -0.30
CA PRO A 79 -0.86 14.87 -1.33
C PRO A 79 -0.17 13.52 -1.09
N GLN A 80 1.04 13.52 -0.52
CA GLN A 80 1.76 12.31 -0.18
C GLN A 80 1.12 11.58 1.01
N ILE A 81 0.76 12.30 2.07
CA ILE A 81 0.06 11.75 3.25
C ILE A 81 -1.25 11.09 2.79
N PHE A 82 -2.00 11.76 1.92
CA PHE A 82 -3.23 11.23 1.35
C PHE A 82 -3.00 9.99 0.49
N ARG A 83 -1.96 10.00 -0.36
CA ARG A 83 -1.60 8.82 -1.16
C ARG A 83 -1.17 7.63 -0.31
N ASN A 84 -0.45 7.87 0.79
CA ASN A 84 -0.07 6.83 1.77
C ASN A 84 -1.32 6.18 2.39
N VAL A 85 -2.32 6.98 2.76
CA VAL A 85 -3.61 6.49 3.26
C VAL A 85 -4.29 5.58 2.21
N GLN A 86 -4.43 6.08 0.99
CA GLN A 86 -5.13 5.36 -0.08
C GLN A 86 -4.48 4.03 -0.40
N ARG A 87 -3.15 4.03 -0.54
CA ARG A 87 -2.36 2.85 -0.94
C ARG A 87 -1.92 1.97 0.21
N ASN A 88 -2.18 2.39 1.45
CA ASN A 88 -1.71 1.75 2.68
C ASN A 88 -0.18 1.65 2.84
N CYS A 89 0.58 2.48 2.11
CA CYS A 89 2.04 2.43 2.16
C CYS A 89 2.62 3.27 3.32
N GLY A 90 3.24 2.63 4.31
CA GLY A 90 3.88 3.30 5.47
C GLY A 90 5.29 3.83 5.24
N ARG A 91 6.02 3.28 4.26
CA ARG A 91 7.42 3.63 3.96
C ARG A 91 7.61 4.12 2.53
N ALA A 92 6.86 5.15 2.14
CA ALA A 92 6.90 5.64 0.77
C ALA A 92 8.15 6.47 0.42
N LEU A 93 8.79 7.11 1.41
CA LEU A 93 9.89 8.06 1.20
C LEU A 93 11.03 7.87 2.20
N ARG A 94 12.26 8.14 1.75
CA ARG A 94 13.46 8.17 2.60
C ARG A 94 13.45 9.40 3.49
N TRP A 95 13.85 9.25 4.76
CA TRP A 95 13.88 10.36 5.72
C TRP A 95 14.85 11.48 5.31
N ASP A 96 15.97 11.14 4.68
CA ASP A 96 16.92 12.10 4.11
C ASP A 96 16.24 13.04 3.12
N TYR A 97 15.36 12.49 2.27
CA TYR A 97 14.61 13.25 1.28
C TYR A 97 13.53 14.12 1.93
N VAL A 98 12.83 13.59 2.95
CA VAL A 98 11.79 14.34 3.67
C VAL A 98 12.37 15.55 4.38
N ILE A 99 13.46 15.37 5.12
CA ILE A 99 14.13 16.45 5.84
C ILE A 99 14.76 17.44 4.85
N GLY A 100 15.53 16.94 3.88
CA GLY A 100 16.22 17.77 2.89
C GLY A 100 15.26 18.64 2.07
N THR A 101 14.16 18.06 1.59
CA THR A 101 13.14 18.82 0.84
C THR A 101 12.45 19.85 1.73
N SER A 102 12.10 19.49 2.97
CA SER A 102 11.44 20.40 3.90
C SER A 102 12.30 21.62 4.23
N VAL A 103 13.58 21.40 4.52
CA VAL A 103 14.54 22.49 4.78
C VAL A 103 14.71 23.35 3.53
N THR A 104 15.00 22.73 2.38
CA THR A 104 15.25 23.45 1.12
C THR A 104 14.05 24.31 0.71
N ARG A 105 12.82 23.82 0.92
CA ARG A 105 11.58 24.55 0.59
C ARG A 105 11.27 25.66 1.59
N LEU A 106 11.73 25.55 2.84
CA LEU A 106 11.59 26.62 3.84
C LEU A 106 12.58 27.76 3.63
N VAL A 107 13.76 27.50 3.05
CA VAL A 107 14.82 28.52 2.87
C VAL A 107 14.33 29.78 2.15
N PRO A 108 13.67 29.72 0.97
CA PRO A 108 13.19 30.93 0.30
C PRO A 108 12.24 31.76 1.15
N LEU A 109 11.32 31.11 1.89
CA LEU A 109 10.38 31.81 2.76
C LEU A 109 11.08 32.37 4.01
N SER A 110 12.07 31.67 4.55
CA SER A 110 12.86 32.18 5.68
C SER A 110 13.59 33.48 5.31
N TYR A 111 14.12 33.58 4.09
CA TYR A 111 14.72 34.80 3.57
C TYR A 111 13.69 35.95 3.55
N PHE A 112 12.54 35.73 2.91
CA PHE A 112 11.52 36.76 2.75
C PHE A 112 10.87 37.24 4.06
N TYR A 113 10.77 36.38 5.08
CA TYR A 113 10.10 36.72 6.34
C TYR A 113 11.06 37.13 7.48
N LEU A 114 12.33 36.70 7.46
CA LEU A 114 13.28 36.98 8.55
C LEU A 114 14.29 38.09 8.24
N LYS A 115 14.64 38.31 6.97
CA LYS A 115 15.62 39.33 6.59
C LYS A 115 14.92 40.67 6.34
N GLN A 116 15.42 41.74 6.97
CA GLN A 116 14.79 43.08 6.92
C GLN A 116 14.99 43.77 5.55
N ASP A 117 16.19 43.62 4.97
CA ASP A 117 16.54 44.22 3.68
C ASP A 117 16.37 43.23 2.53
N ASN A 118 15.13 42.83 2.29
CA ASN A 118 14.81 41.92 1.19
C ASN A 118 14.67 42.65 -0.14
N VAL A 119 14.98 41.96 -1.23
CA VAL A 119 14.82 42.47 -2.62
C VAL A 119 13.39 42.96 -2.91
N LEU A 120 12.39 42.36 -2.26
CA LEU A 120 10.98 42.73 -2.39
C LEU A 120 10.50 43.74 -1.32
N PHE A 121 11.40 44.23 -0.45
CA PHE A 121 11.09 45.12 0.68
C PHE A 121 9.86 44.67 1.50
N ALA A 122 9.68 43.36 1.62
CA ALA A 122 8.58 42.75 2.35
C ALA A 122 8.74 43.02 3.86
N SER A 123 7.63 43.27 4.55
CA SER A 123 7.66 43.43 6.00
C SER A 123 8.06 42.13 6.68
N THR A 124 9.11 42.15 7.50
CA THR A 124 9.53 40.98 8.28
C THR A 124 8.50 40.68 9.36
N ASP A 125 7.97 39.45 9.33
CA ASP A 125 7.06 38.95 10.36
C ASP A 125 7.50 37.54 10.77
N GLY A 126 8.36 37.48 11.79
CA GLY A 126 8.87 36.22 12.33
C GLY A 126 7.78 35.33 12.92
N ARG A 127 6.64 35.90 13.35
CA ARG A 127 5.52 35.11 13.89
C ARG A 127 4.85 34.30 12.79
N VAL A 128 4.60 34.91 11.63
CA VAL A 128 4.04 34.20 10.47
C VAL A 128 4.99 33.10 10.00
N PHE A 129 6.30 33.38 9.94
CA PHE A 129 7.28 32.35 9.61
C PHE A 129 7.29 31.18 10.62
N ALA A 130 7.22 31.47 11.93
CA ALA A 130 7.15 30.43 12.95
C ALA A 130 5.91 29.53 12.79
N VAL A 131 4.74 30.11 12.46
CA VAL A 131 3.52 29.35 12.15
C VAL A 131 3.71 28.47 10.91
N LEU A 132 4.32 28.99 9.84
CA LEU A 132 4.59 28.24 8.61
C LEU A 132 5.59 27.10 8.82
N ALA A 133 6.65 27.33 9.59
CA ALA A 133 7.62 26.30 9.97
C ALA A 133 6.96 25.23 10.85
N GLY A 134 6.13 25.64 11.82
CA GLY A 134 5.32 24.75 12.64
C GLY A 134 4.36 23.91 11.79
N TRP A 135 3.77 24.49 10.73
CA TRP A 135 2.91 23.76 9.80
C TRP A 135 3.64 22.66 9.02
N VAL A 136 4.85 22.95 8.53
CA VAL A 136 5.70 21.91 7.90
C VAL A 136 6.06 20.83 8.92
N TRP A 137 6.36 21.21 10.16
CA TRP A 137 6.64 20.25 11.23
C TRP A 137 5.45 19.32 11.53
N VAL A 138 4.23 19.86 11.59
CA VAL A 138 2.99 19.05 11.73
C VAL A 138 2.85 18.05 10.59
N GLN A 139 3.12 18.45 9.35
CA GLN A 139 3.09 17.53 8.21
C GLN A 139 4.14 16.40 8.33
N ILE A 140 5.36 16.72 8.80
CA ILE A 140 6.40 15.71 9.04
C ILE A 140 5.97 14.76 10.17
N LEU A 141 5.41 15.27 11.27
CA LEU A 141 4.89 14.43 12.35
C LEU A 141 3.76 13.51 11.86
N ALA A 142 2.88 14.00 10.98
CA ALA A 142 1.88 13.17 10.34
C ALA A 142 2.53 12.03 9.53
N LEU A 143 3.56 12.31 8.73
CA LEU A 143 4.30 11.27 8.00
C LEU A 143 5.00 10.25 8.94
N VAL A 144 5.62 10.72 10.03
CA VAL A 144 6.25 9.85 11.05
C VAL A 144 5.20 8.94 11.68
N SER A 145 4.06 9.50 12.04
CA SER A 145 2.98 8.74 12.66
C SER A 145 2.41 7.67 11.71
N GLN A 146 2.32 7.94 10.40
CA GLN A 146 1.95 6.94 9.40
C GLN A 146 2.95 5.77 9.30
N ASN A 147 4.23 6.00 9.59
CA ASN A 147 5.26 4.95 9.57
C ASN A 147 5.24 4.09 10.85
N VAL A 148 4.87 4.66 12.00
CA VAL A 148 4.88 3.96 13.30
C VAL A 148 3.54 3.28 13.60
N LEU A 149 2.44 4.01 13.44
CA LEU A 149 1.07 3.56 13.77
C LEU A 149 0.35 2.94 12.55
N GLY A 150 0.93 3.08 11.36
CA GLY A 150 0.35 2.66 10.09
C GLY A 150 -0.37 3.80 9.37
N PRO A 151 -0.50 3.77 8.04
CA PRO A 151 -0.98 4.92 7.27
C PRO A 151 -2.42 5.35 7.54
N ARG A 152 -3.25 4.43 8.03
CA ARG A 152 -4.70 4.59 8.16
C ARG A 152 -5.16 4.89 9.59
N PHE A 153 -4.24 5.08 10.53
CA PHE A 153 -4.63 5.22 11.94
C PHE A 153 -5.49 6.46 12.24
N PHE A 154 -5.36 7.53 11.44
CA PHE A 154 -6.19 8.74 11.53
C PHE A 154 -7.50 8.65 10.74
N VAL A 155 -7.74 7.55 10.02
CA VAL A 155 -8.81 7.45 9.03
C VAL A 155 -9.88 6.53 9.57
N ARG A 156 -11.12 7.02 9.61
CA ARG A 156 -12.26 6.22 10.07
C ARG A 156 -12.54 5.08 9.08
N GLU A 157 -13.05 3.98 9.61
CA GLU A 157 -13.47 2.82 8.81
C GLU A 157 -14.43 3.27 7.69
N GLY A 158 -14.11 2.90 6.45
CA GLY A 158 -14.90 3.23 5.25
C GLY A 158 -14.42 4.45 4.43
N TRP A 159 -13.49 5.27 4.91
CA TRP A 159 -12.98 6.44 4.15
C TRP A 159 -11.85 6.11 3.17
N ALA A 160 -11.22 4.95 3.34
CA ALA A 160 -10.17 4.45 2.46
C ALA A 160 -10.61 3.10 1.86
N PRO A 161 -10.18 2.78 0.61
CA PRO A 161 -10.42 1.47 0.02
C PRO A 161 -9.93 0.34 0.94
N PRO A 162 -10.63 -0.81 1.05
CA PRO A 162 -10.18 -1.89 1.91
C PRO A 162 -8.76 -2.33 1.53
N ALA A 163 -7.84 -2.30 2.50
CA ALA A 163 -6.50 -2.88 2.33
C ALA A 163 -6.60 -4.37 2.59
N TYR A 164 -5.86 -5.15 1.81
CA TYR A 164 -5.78 -6.58 2.04
C TYR A 164 -4.97 -6.86 3.30
N ASP A 165 -5.55 -7.61 4.26
CA ASP A 165 -4.85 -8.02 5.46
C ASP A 165 -3.94 -9.22 5.14
N TYR A 166 -2.65 -8.92 4.96
CA TYR A 166 -1.61 -9.93 4.71
C TYR A 166 -1.32 -10.82 5.92
N HIS A 167 -1.80 -10.46 7.11
CA HIS A 167 -1.58 -11.23 8.30
C HIS A 167 -2.93 -11.77 8.79
N PRO A 168 -3.68 -12.67 8.14
CA PRO A 168 -4.94 -13.15 8.69
C PRO A 168 -4.71 -14.10 9.90
N ILE A 169 -5.69 -14.18 10.80
CA ILE A 169 -5.72 -15.22 11.84
C ILE A 169 -6.20 -16.50 11.16
N LEU A 170 -5.33 -17.51 11.12
CA LEU A 170 -5.66 -18.81 10.53
C LEU A 170 -6.41 -19.65 11.56
N ARG A 171 -7.63 -20.03 11.23
CA ARG A 171 -8.45 -20.97 12.00
C ARG A 171 -8.41 -22.32 11.27
N ALA A 172 -8.27 -23.41 12.02
CA ALA A 172 -8.43 -24.75 11.51
C ALA A 172 -9.93 -24.98 11.33
N ASP A 173 -10.44 -24.83 10.11
CA ASP A 173 -11.75 -25.33 9.72
C ASP A 173 -11.70 -26.85 9.52
N GLU A 174 -12.82 -27.53 9.77
CA GLU A 174 -12.94 -29.00 9.70
C GLU A 174 -12.67 -29.54 8.27
N GLU A 175 -12.75 -28.69 7.25
CA GLU A 175 -12.56 -29.01 5.82
C GLU A 175 -11.23 -28.51 5.24
N GLY A 176 -10.42 -27.76 6.02
CA GLY A 176 -9.15 -27.21 5.57
C GLY A 176 -9.22 -26.22 4.40
N ALA A 177 -10.41 -25.71 4.07
CA ALA A 177 -10.65 -24.84 2.92
C ALA A 177 -10.06 -23.43 3.11
N LEU A 178 -9.84 -23.02 4.37
CA LEU A 178 -9.11 -21.80 4.75
C LEU A 178 -7.61 -22.04 4.97
N LEU A 179 -7.14 -23.29 4.88
CA LEU A 179 -5.72 -23.58 5.04
C LEU A 179 -4.95 -23.17 3.77
N PRO A 180 -3.79 -22.52 3.94
CA PRO A 180 -2.95 -22.13 2.82
C PRO A 180 -2.43 -23.34 2.05
N LEU A 181 -2.33 -23.18 0.72
CA LEU A 181 -2.11 -24.27 -0.24
C LEU A 181 -0.74 -24.96 -0.11
N ASN A 182 0.21 -24.38 0.62
CA ASN A 182 1.56 -24.91 0.80
C ASN A 182 1.75 -25.73 2.08
N ALA A 183 0.67 -26.25 2.68
CA ALA A 183 0.78 -27.11 3.85
C ALA A 183 1.46 -28.43 3.47
N THR A 184 2.69 -28.65 3.94
CA THR A 184 3.27 -30.00 3.97
C THR A 184 2.63 -30.71 5.16
N SER A 185 1.60 -31.52 4.93
CA SER A 185 1.10 -32.44 5.94
C SER A 185 2.23 -33.40 6.29
N SER A 186 2.72 -33.33 7.53
CA SER A 186 3.59 -34.34 8.11
C SER A 186 2.76 -35.60 8.44
N ASP A 187 2.11 -36.19 7.43
CA ASP A 187 1.73 -37.59 7.49
C ASP A 187 2.96 -38.39 7.09
N GLY A 188 3.77 -38.70 8.10
CA GLY A 188 4.95 -39.53 7.97
C GLY A 188 4.58 -40.96 7.59
N ALA A 189 4.38 -41.23 6.29
CA ALA A 189 4.52 -42.57 5.74
C ALA A 189 6.01 -42.79 5.40
N ILE A 190 6.83 -42.94 6.45
CA ILE A 190 8.20 -43.45 6.30
C ILE A 190 8.15 -44.95 6.61
N VAL A 191 8.64 -45.70 5.64
CA VAL A 191 8.78 -47.15 5.54
C VAL A 191 9.18 -47.81 6.86
N GLY A 192 8.48 -48.90 7.19
CA GLY A 192 8.64 -49.66 8.42
C GLY A 192 10.03 -50.26 8.63
N GLY A 193 10.47 -50.17 9.89
CA GLY A 193 11.61 -50.84 10.49
C GLY A 193 11.49 -50.73 12.01
N GLU A 194 11.66 -51.85 12.69
CA GLU A 194 11.15 -52.17 14.04
C GLU A 194 11.75 -51.41 15.24
N GLU A 195 10.89 -51.27 16.25
CA GLU A 195 11.09 -51.25 17.71
C GLU A 195 12.16 -50.35 18.37
N GLY A 196 11.70 -49.41 19.19
CA GLY A 196 12.52 -48.82 20.25
C GLY A 196 11.92 -47.60 20.98
N SER A 197 11.41 -47.85 22.19
CA SER A 197 11.32 -46.90 23.32
C SER A 197 10.28 -45.76 23.29
N LYS A 198 9.29 -45.89 24.20
CA LYS A 198 8.39 -44.83 24.67
C LYS A 198 9.18 -43.67 25.31
N SER A 199 8.82 -42.42 24.98
CA SER A 199 8.91 -41.33 25.94
C SER A 199 7.81 -40.29 25.71
N ALA A 200 7.13 -39.96 26.80
CA ALA A 200 6.04 -39.01 26.90
C ALA A 200 6.45 -37.59 26.46
N GLY A 201 5.66 -36.99 25.58
CA GLY A 201 5.83 -35.59 25.15
C GLY A 201 4.73 -35.05 24.22
N GLU A 202 3.78 -35.88 23.78
CA GLU A 202 2.75 -35.51 22.79
C GLU A 202 1.54 -34.83 23.43
N ALA A 203 1.69 -33.59 23.90
CA ALA A 203 0.52 -32.79 24.31
C ALA A 203 0.62 -31.29 24.05
N LYS A 204 1.73 -30.78 23.47
CA LYS A 204 1.95 -29.32 23.32
C LYS A 204 1.96 -28.80 21.88
N ASP A 205 1.70 -29.67 20.90
CA ASP A 205 1.91 -29.34 19.48
C ASP A 205 0.60 -29.19 18.65
N LYS A 206 -0.57 -29.27 19.30
CA LYS A 206 -1.88 -29.26 18.62
C LYS A 206 -2.32 -27.90 18.03
N GLY A 207 -1.40 -26.96 17.85
CA GLY A 207 -1.73 -25.58 17.45
C GLY A 207 -0.75 -24.90 16.50
N LYS A 208 0.26 -25.62 15.98
CA LYS A 208 1.22 -25.06 15.02
C LYS A 208 1.24 -25.94 13.76
N LYS A 209 1.22 -25.31 12.59
CA LYS A 209 1.41 -25.99 11.29
C LYS A 209 2.67 -25.47 10.63
N ILE A 210 3.40 -26.37 9.98
CA ILE A 210 4.65 -26.07 9.29
C ILE A 210 4.36 -25.85 7.80
N PHE A 211 4.94 -24.79 7.24
CA PHE A 211 4.82 -24.42 5.83
C PHE A 211 6.19 -24.12 5.24
N ASP A 212 6.40 -24.39 3.96
CA ASP A 212 7.65 -24.07 3.28
C ASP A 212 7.60 -22.70 2.58
N CYS A 213 8.60 -21.87 2.83
CA CYS A 213 8.79 -20.61 2.12
C CYS A 213 9.58 -20.82 0.83
N SER A 214 8.96 -20.68 -0.34
CA SER A 214 9.66 -20.84 -1.63
C SER A 214 10.66 -19.73 -1.95
N ILE A 215 10.65 -18.61 -1.22
CA ILE A 215 11.60 -17.50 -1.43
C ILE A 215 12.96 -17.82 -0.79
N CYS A 216 12.96 -18.34 0.43
CA CYS A 216 14.20 -18.61 1.19
C CYS A 216 14.48 -20.10 1.41
N ALA A 217 13.59 -20.98 0.95
CA ALA A 217 13.64 -22.43 1.13
C ALA A 217 13.73 -22.90 2.60
N ASN A 218 13.27 -22.07 3.55
CA ASN A 218 13.19 -22.43 4.97
C ASN A 218 11.74 -22.62 5.42
N VAL A 219 11.58 -23.43 6.46
CA VAL A 219 10.29 -23.70 7.10
C VAL A 219 9.76 -22.51 7.88
N ILE A 220 8.43 -22.41 7.97
CA ILE A 220 7.67 -21.40 8.70
C ILE A 220 6.71 -22.14 9.64
N GLU A 221 6.82 -21.88 10.94
CA GLU A 221 5.82 -22.33 11.91
C GLU A 221 4.70 -21.30 12.07
N VAL A 222 3.49 -21.71 11.73
CA VAL A 222 2.31 -20.86 11.74
C VAL A 222 1.33 -21.35 12.80
N PRO A 223 0.98 -20.52 13.80
CA PRO A 223 -0.01 -20.88 14.81
C PRO A 223 -1.41 -20.89 14.18
N VAL A 224 -2.15 -21.98 14.39
CA VAL A 224 -3.52 -22.17 13.88
C VAL A 224 -4.46 -22.34 15.07
N VAL A 225 -5.51 -21.52 15.11
CA VAL A 225 -6.54 -21.60 16.17
C VAL A 225 -7.49 -22.75 15.86
N PRO A 226 -7.80 -23.66 16.80
CA PRO A 226 -8.78 -24.72 16.56
C PRO A 226 -10.19 -24.16 16.32
N ALA A 227 -10.99 -24.82 15.47
CA ALA A 227 -12.41 -24.49 15.26
C ALA A 227 -13.17 -24.49 16.60
N GLY A 228 -13.96 -23.43 16.83
CA GLY A 228 -14.81 -23.31 18.02
C GLY A 228 -14.15 -22.64 19.23
N ALA A 229 -12.87 -22.24 19.17
CA ALA A 229 -12.25 -21.41 20.19
C ALA A 229 -12.78 -19.95 20.09
N ASP A 230 -13.41 -19.50 21.17
CA ASP A 230 -13.89 -18.16 21.44
C ASP A 230 -12.75 -17.11 21.47
N GLU A 231 -13.03 -15.86 21.07
CA GLU A 231 -12.03 -14.78 21.07
C GLU A 231 -11.37 -14.58 22.46
N SER A 232 -12.10 -14.91 23.54
CA SER A 232 -11.63 -14.92 24.93
C SER A 232 -10.56 -15.97 25.21
N THR A 233 -10.59 -17.14 24.57
CA THR A 233 -9.56 -18.18 24.73
C THR A 233 -8.28 -17.87 23.95
N VAL A 234 -8.40 -17.11 22.84
CA VAL A 234 -7.25 -16.56 22.09
C VAL A 234 -6.48 -15.53 22.95
N ALA A 235 -7.17 -14.75 23.77
CA ALA A 235 -6.54 -13.82 24.72
C ALA A 235 -5.89 -14.55 25.92
N GLY A 236 -6.51 -15.63 26.42
CA GLY A 236 -6.12 -16.31 27.66
C GLY A 236 -4.93 -17.26 27.58
N ILE A 237 -4.65 -17.88 26.43
CA ILE A 237 -3.58 -18.91 26.31
C ILE A 237 -2.22 -18.33 25.86
N GLY A 238 -2.19 -17.06 25.44
CA GLY A 238 -0.96 -16.42 24.95
C GLY A 238 -1.22 -15.29 23.98
N GLY A 239 -2.26 -14.47 24.23
CA GLY A 239 -2.77 -13.49 23.28
C GLY A 239 -1.73 -12.51 22.73
N THR A 240 -0.70 -12.15 23.52
CA THR A 240 0.42 -11.32 23.04
C THR A 240 1.42 -12.10 22.18
N GLY A 241 1.73 -13.35 22.56
CA GLY A 241 2.64 -14.22 21.82
C GLY A 241 2.09 -14.60 20.45
N MET A 242 0.79 -14.89 20.36
CA MET A 242 0.14 -15.22 19.09
C MET A 242 0.05 -14.02 18.15
N LEU A 243 -0.22 -12.81 18.68
CA LEU A 243 -0.22 -11.58 17.88
C LEU A 243 1.17 -11.22 17.32
N LEU A 244 2.23 -11.49 18.08
CA LEU A 244 3.61 -11.30 17.61
C LEU A 244 3.99 -12.34 16.55
N GLN A 245 3.63 -13.61 16.77
CA GLN A 245 3.93 -14.68 15.81
C GLN A 245 3.13 -14.52 14.50
N ARG A 246 1.92 -13.95 14.55
CA ARG A 246 1.11 -13.56 13.38
C ARG A 246 1.83 -12.58 12.45
N ARG A 247 2.72 -11.73 12.98
CA ARG A 247 3.51 -10.78 12.18
C ARG A 247 4.73 -11.41 11.50
N MET A 248 5.06 -12.67 11.79
CA MET A 248 6.24 -13.34 11.22
C MET A 248 5.98 -13.99 9.85
N TYR A 249 4.72 -14.21 9.49
CA TYR A 249 4.32 -14.77 8.21
C TYR A 249 3.31 -13.84 7.52
N MET A 250 3.27 -13.88 6.19
CA MET A 250 2.25 -13.21 5.38
C MET A 250 1.53 -14.23 4.51
N VAL A 251 0.22 -14.06 4.37
CA VAL A 251 -0.66 -14.84 3.51
C VAL A 251 -1.07 -13.95 2.34
N THR A 252 -0.92 -14.42 1.12
CA THR A 252 -1.37 -13.69 -0.07
C THR A 252 -2.85 -13.94 -0.38
N PRO A 253 -3.51 -13.10 -1.21
CA PRO A 253 -4.89 -13.35 -1.67
C PRO A 253 -5.09 -14.72 -2.33
N CYS A 254 -4.04 -15.22 -2.98
CA CYS A 254 -3.99 -16.56 -3.57
C CYS A 254 -3.63 -17.68 -2.57
N ARG A 255 -3.70 -17.41 -1.26
CA ARG A 255 -3.49 -18.36 -0.14
C ARG A 255 -2.12 -19.04 -0.10
N HIS A 256 -1.06 -18.34 -0.53
CA HIS A 256 0.31 -18.79 -0.31
C HIS A 256 0.91 -18.10 0.92
N ILE A 257 1.70 -18.86 1.71
CA ILE A 257 2.39 -18.36 2.90
C ILE A 257 3.87 -18.13 2.63
N PHE A 258 4.38 -17.04 3.17
CA PHE A 258 5.80 -16.69 3.15
C PHE A 258 6.21 -16.07 4.48
N HIS A 259 7.52 -16.04 4.82
CA HIS A 259 8.00 -15.19 5.90
C HIS A 259 7.70 -13.73 5.55
N ALA A 260 7.30 -12.93 6.54
CA ALA A 260 6.98 -11.53 6.35
C ALA A 260 8.14 -10.75 5.69
N ASN A 261 9.37 -10.98 6.14
CA ASN A 261 10.56 -10.35 5.59
C ASN A 261 10.82 -10.75 4.12
N CYS A 262 10.56 -12.02 3.76
CA CYS A 262 10.78 -12.52 2.42
C CYS A 262 9.78 -11.92 1.42
N LEU A 263 8.49 -11.90 1.78
CA LEU A 263 7.47 -11.32 0.92
C LEU A 263 7.57 -9.79 0.85
N GLU A 264 7.86 -9.11 1.95
CA GLU A 264 8.09 -7.66 1.95
C GLU A 264 9.27 -7.30 1.03
N GLY A 265 10.37 -8.05 1.11
CA GLY A 265 11.52 -7.87 0.21
C GLY A 265 11.15 -8.07 -1.25
N TRP A 266 10.39 -9.13 -1.57
CA TRP A 266 9.94 -9.43 -2.92
C TRP A 266 9.01 -8.36 -3.49
N MET A 267 8.05 -7.88 -2.70
CA MET A 267 7.06 -6.86 -3.10
C MET A 267 7.69 -5.49 -3.42
N ARG A 268 8.91 -5.21 -2.92
CA ARG A 268 9.69 -4.02 -3.33
C ARG A 268 10.14 -4.09 -4.79
N TYR A 269 10.30 -5.29 -5.35
CA TYR A 269 10.71 -5.49 -6.74
C TYR A 269 9.52 -5.77 -7.66
N ARG A 270 8.61 -6.66 -7.26
CA ARG A 270 7.42 -7.04 -8.06
C ARG A 270 6.22 -7.34 -7.19
N LEU A 271 5.07 -6.77 -7.53
CA LEU A 271 3.77 -7.05 -6.91
C LEU A 271 3.10 -8.28 -7.55
N ILE A 272 3.79 -9.41 -7.53
CA ILE A 272 3.36 -10.67 -8.13
C ILE A 272 3.72 -11.82 -7.17
N CYS A 273 2.81 -12.77 -6.94
CA CYS A 273 3.07 -13.93 -6.09
C CYS A 273 4.21 -14.80 -6.66
N PRO A 274 5.25 -15.15 -5.86
CA PRO A 274 6.34 -16.02 -6.33
C PRO A 274 5.89 -17.42 -6.80
N ASN A 275 4.83 -17.97 -6.20
CA ASN A 275 4.36 -19.32 -6.49
C ASN A 275 3.44 -19.37 -7.71
N CYS A 276 2.36 -18.57 -7.71
CA CYS A 276 1.31 -18.67 -8.73
C CYS A 276 1.26 -17.49 -9.71
N ARG A 277 2.13 -16.48 -9.55
CA ARG A 277 2.20 -15.29 -10.41
C ARG A 277 0.94 -14.40 -10.45
N GLU A 278 0.03 -14.56 -9.49
CA GLU A 278 -1.11 -13.66 -9.30
C GLU A 278 -0.67 -12.27 -8.85
N ALA A 279 -1.38 -11.22 -9.29
CA ALA A 279 -1.06 -9.84 -8.90
C ALA A 279 -1.34 -9.62 -7.40
N LEU A 280 -0.38 -9.02 -6.70
CA LEU A 280 -0.50 -8.75 -5.26
C LEU A 280 -0.93 -7.30 -5.00
N PRO A 281 -1.89 -7.05 -4.09
CA PRO A 281 -2.20 -5.70 -3.65
C PRO A 281 -0.97 -5.07 -2.94
N PRO A 282 -0.72 -3.77 -3.07
CA PRO A 282 0.39 -3.13 -2.37
C PRO A 282 0.22 -3.21 -0.84
N LEU A 283 1.34 -3.24 -0.12
CA LEU A 283 1.40 -3.17 1.35
C LEU A 283 0.93 -1.81 1.87
#